data_AF-A0A3D3H031-F1
#
_entry.id   AF-A0A3D3H031-F1
#
_cell.length_a   1.000
_cell.length_b   1.000
_cell.length_c   1.000
_cell.angle_alpha   90.00
_cell.angle_beta   90.00
_cell.angle_gamma   90.00
#
_symmetry.space_group_name_H-M   'P 1'
#
loop_
_entity.id
_entity.type
_entity.pdbx_description
1 polymer ?
#
loop_
_entity_poly.entity_id
_entity_poly.type
_entity_poly.pdbx_seq_one_letter_code
_entity_poly.pdbx_strand_id
1 'polypeptide(L)' 'QRRWHGSAVFPQMTSIGHQLILRSNWRIYLAEFQQASKLVDLQGEILVLPVVDSSEALTPFEAKFQASGQVCWELTLKR' A
#
# COMPACT_ATOMS: atom_id res chain seq x y z
N GLN A 1 10.83 2.77 -13.10
CA GLN A 1 10.87 4.24 -13.34
C GLN A 1 9.48 4.89 -13.43
N ARG A 2 8.37 4.22 -13.06
CA ARG A 2 7.05 4.87 -12.98
C ARG A 2 6.46 4.58 -11.60
N ARG A 3 6.14 5.64 -10.86
CA ARG A 3 5.47 5.56 -9.56
C ARG A 3 4.01 5.91 -9.77
N TRP A 4 3.08 5.16 -9.20
CA TRP A 4 1.65 5.42 -9.33
C TRP A 4 1.28 6.85 -8.88
N HIS A 5 1.87 7.29 -7.77
CA HIS A 5 1.69 8.65 -7.23
C HIS A 5 2.37 9.76 -8.04
N GLY A 6 3.19 9.42 -9.04
CA GLY A 6 3.79 10.38 -9.97
C GLY A 6 3.05 10.47 -11.32
N SER A 7 1.92 9.77 -11.45
CA SER A 7 1.14 9.73 -12.69
C SER A 7 0.00 10.74 -12.67
N ALA A 8 -0.33 11.32 -13.83
CA ALA A 8 -1.48 12.23 -13.99
C ALA A 8 -2.83 11.57 -13.67
N VAL A 9 -2.92 10.23 -13.71
CA VAL A 9 -4.13 9.47 -13.37
C VAL A 9 -4.33 9.31 -11.85
N PHE A 10 -3.36 9.73 -11.04
CA PHE A 10 -3.37 9.48 -9.60
C PHE A 10 -4.66 9.94 -8.90
N PRO A 11 -5.17 11.17 -9.11
CA PRO A 11 -6.42 11.61 -8.47
C PRO A 11 -7.64 10.77 -8.84
N GLN A 12 -7.75 10.35 -10.10
CA GLN A 12 -8.85 9.51 -10.58
C GLN A 12 -8.73 8.07 -10.09
N MET A 13 -7.51 7.58 -9.88
CA MET A 13 -7.27 6.25 -9.31
C MET A 13 -7.60 6.22 -7.82
N THR A 14 -7.14 7.22 -7.06
CA THR A 14 -7.51 7.38 -5.64
C THR A 14 -8.98 7.69 -5.45
N SER A 15 -9.63 8.13 -6.54
CA SER A 15 -11.04 8.15 -6.98
C SER A 15 -11.95 6.95 -6.75
N ILE A 16 -11.36 5.75 -6.76
CA ILE A 16 -12.11 4.51 -6.89
C ILE A 16 -12.31 3.86 -5.51
N GLY A 17 -13.56 3.56 -5.17
CA GLY A 17 -13.93 2.93 -3.90
C GLY A 17 -13.90 3.87 -2.69
N HIS A 18 -14.20 3.32 -1.51
CA HIS A 18 -14.18 4.05 -0.23
C HIS A 18 -12.86 3.90 0.54
N GLN A 19 -12.11 2.84 0.24
CA GLN A 19 -10.87 2.48 0.92
C GLN A 19 -9.86 2.02 -0.11
N LEU A 20 -8.62 2.48 0.04
CA LEU A 20 -7.49 2.05 -0.75
C LEU A 20 -6.45 1.42 0.16
N ILE A 21 -6.11 0.15 -0.11
CA ILE A 21 -5.14 -0.62 0.67
C ILE A 21 -3.92 -0.87 -0.23
N LEU A 22 -2.74 -0.44 0.22
CA LEU A 22 -1.47 -0.71 -0.44
C LEU A 22 -0.60 -1.54 0.48
N ARG A 23 -0.04 -2.63 -0.04
CA ARG A 23 0.90 -3.48 0.68
C ARG A 23 2.22 -3.58 -0.08
N SER A 24 3.33 -3.46 0.63
CA SER A 24 4.66 -3.55 0.03
C SER A 24 5.72 -3.95 1.06
N ASN A 25 6.75 -4.68 0.63
CA ASN A 25 7.96 -4.86 1.42
C ASN A 25 8.86 -3.60 1.43
N TRP A 26 8.55 -2.59 0.60
CA TRP A 26 9.34 -1.37 0.48
C TRP A 26 8.65 -0.18 1.17
N ARG A 27 8.96 0.03 2.45
CA ARG A 27 8.33 1.07 3.28
C ARG A 27 8.40 2.48 2.66
N ILE A 28 9.53 2.85 2.04
CA ILE A 28 9.70 4.19 1.46
C ILE A 28 8.70 4.45 0.33
N TYR A 29 8.35 3.42 -0.45
CA TYR A 29 7.36 3.55 -1.51
C TYR A 29 5.98 3.91 -0.94
N LEU A 30 5.60 3.30 0.18
CA LEU A 30 4.36 3.63 0.90
C LEU A 30 4.41 5.04 1.50
N ALA A 31 5.55 5.47 2.03
CA ALA A 31 5.72 6.82 2.56
C ALA A 31 5.59 7.90 1.46
N GLU A 32 6.17 7.67 0.29
CA GLU A 32 5.99 8.56 -0.86
C GLU A 32 4.53 8.62 -1.32
N PHE A 33 3.85 7.47 -1.36
CA PHE A 33 2.43 7.39 -1.71
C PHE A 33 1.55 8.11 -0.69
N GLN A 34 1.80 7.91 0.62
CA GLN A 34 1.11 8.60 1.72
C GLN A 34 1.34 10.12 1.66
N GLN A 35 2.53 10.57 1.27
CA GLN A 35 2.78 12.00 1.10
C GLN A 35 1.98 12.57 -0.08
N ALA A 36 1.92 11.84 -1.20
CA ALA A 36 1.15 12.27 -2.36
C ALA A 36 -0.37 12.22 -2.13
N SER A 37 -0.87 11.29 -1.31
CA SER A 37 -2.30 11.18 -1.00
C SER A 37 -2.87 12.43 -0.33
N LYS A 38 -2.03 13.20 0.37
CA LYS A 38 -2.41 14.51 0.94
C LYS A 38 -2.81 15.54 -0.11
N LEU A 39 -2.34 15.40 -1.36
CA LEU A 39 -2.71 16.29 -2.47
C LEU A 39 -4.14 16.03 -2.99
N VAL A 40 -4.76 14.94 -2.56
CA VAL A 40 -6.12 14.51 -2.93
C VAL A 40 -6.99 14.29 -1.68
N ASP A 41 -6.65 14.98 -0.59
CA ASP A 41 -7.36 14.96 0.70
C ASP A 41 -7.55 13.57 1.32
N LEU A 42 -6.65 12.64 1.00
CA LEU A 42 -6.63 11.29 1.58
C LEU A 42 -5.57 11.17 2.67
N GLN A 43 -5.98 10.60 3.80
CA GLN A 43 -5.12 10.33 4.94
C GLN A 43 -5.16 8.84 5.31
N GLY A 44 -4.09 8.40 5.96
CA GLY A 44 -3.94 7.04 6.42
C GLY A 44 -2.59 6.81 7.06
N GLU A 45 -2.40 5.61 7.58
CA GLU A 45 -1.23 5.22 8.36
C GLU A 45 -0.51 4.05 7.72
N ILE A 46 0.82 4.03 7.89
CA ILE A 46 1.66 2.92 7.46
C ILE A 46 1.92 2.05 8.68
N LEU A 47 1.39 0.83 8.66
CA LEU A 47 1.56 -0.15 9.73
C LEU A 47 2.41 -1.32 9.23
N VAL A 48 3.07 -1.99 10.17
CA VAL A 48 3.69 -3.29 9.89
C VAL A 48 2.57 -4.28 9.63
N LEU A 49 2.61 -4.96 8.49
CA LEU A 49 1.71 -6.06 8.22
C LEU A 49 2.23 -7.27 9.02
N PRO A 50 1.47 -7.80 9.98
CA PRO A 50 1.90 -8.97 10.74
C PRO A 50 2.18 -10.13 9.79
N VAL A 51 3.19 -10.94 10.12
CA VAL A 51 3.42 -12.20 9.42
C VAL A 51 2.30 -13.13 9.85
N VAL A 52 1.23 -13.15 9.06
CA VAL A 52 0.13 -14.09 9.23
C VAL A 52 0.46 -15.38 8.47
N ASP A 53 -0.24 -16.47 8.78
CA ASP A 53 -0.12 -17.70 8.00
C ASP A 53 -0.31 -17.37 6.51
N SER A 54 0.49 -18.00 5.65
CA SER A 54 0.45 -17.85 4.20
C SER A 54 -0.94 -18.06 3.60
N SER A 55 -1.82 -18.75 4.32
CA SER A 55 -3.24 -18.93 4.01
C SER A 55 -4.07 -17.64 4.07
N GLU A 56 -3.61 -16.59 4.76
CA GLU A 56 -4.26 -15.27 4.87
C GLU A 56 -3.70 -14.23 3.88
N ALA A 57 -2.71 -14.61 3.06
CA ALA A 57 -2.21 -13.75 2.01
C ALA A 57 -3.27 -13.52 0.93
N LEU A 58 -3.52 -12.27 0.55
CA LEU A 58 -4.46 -11.93 -0.53
C LEU A 58 -3.87 -12.25 -1.91
N THR A 59 -2.54 -12.33 -2.02
CA THR A 59 -1.85 -12.61 -3.27
C THR A 59 -0.68 -13.59 -3.10
N PRO A 60 -0.30 -14.35 -4.16
CA PRO A 60 0.90 -15.20 -4.13
C PRO A 60 2.20 -14.43 -3.85
N PHE A 61 2.24 -13.13 -4.18
CA PHE A 61 3.36 -12.26 -3.86
C PHE A 61 3.50 -12.13 -2.33
N GLU A 62 2.42 -11.79 -1.63
CA GLU A 62 2.42 -11.67 -0.18
C GLU A 62 2.81 -12.98 0.50
N ALA A 63 2.24 -14.11 0.05
CA ALA A 63 2.57 -15.43 0.59
C ALA A 63 4.07 -15.73 0.49
N LYS A 64 4.71 -15.38 -0.63
CA LYS A 64 6.15 -15.54 -0.83
C LYS A 64 6.97 -14.71 0.16
N PHE A 65 6.61 -13.45 0.39
CA PHE A 65 7.36 -12.56 1.29
C PHE A 65 7.17 -12.95 2.75
N GLN A 66 5.95 -13.32 3.15
CA GLN A 66 5.64 -13.85 4.48
C GLN A 66 6.41 -15.15 4.77
N ALA A 67 6.39 -16.10 3.82
CA ALA A 67 7.15 -17.35 3.94
C ALA A 67 8.67 -17.13 4.02
N SER A 68 9.16 -16.03 3.44
CA SER A 68 10.58 -15.64 3.51
C SER A 68 10.94 -14.86 4.79
N GLY A 69 9.99 -14.68 5.71
CA GLY A 69 10.19 -13.93 6.96
C GLY A 69 10.46 -12.44 6.76
N GLN A 70 10.15 -11.89 5.59
CA GLN A 70 10.41 -10.48 5.29
C GLN A 70 9.26 -9.62 5.77
N VAL A 71 9.59 -8.46 6.34
CA VAL A 71 8.60 -7.49 6.83
C VAL A 71 7.87 -6.87 5.66
N CYS A 72 6.55 -6.97 5.68
CA CYS A 72 5.66 -6.21 4.80
C CYS A 72 5.01 -5.07 5.57
N TRP A 73 4.60 -4.05 4.83
CA TRP A 73 3.98 -2.84 5.34
C TRP A 73 2.67 -2.63 4.61
N GLU A 74 1.67 -2.12 5.32
CA GLU A 74 0.37 -1.75 4.76
C GLU A 74 0.13 -0.25 4.95
N LEU A 75 -0.33 0.43 3.91
CA LEU A 75 -0.94 1.75 3.97
C LEU A 75 -2.42 1.59 3.67
N THR A 76 -3.27 2.00 4.61
CA THR A 76 -4.72 2.07 4.41
C THR A 76 -5.14 3.53 4.35
N LEU A 77 -5.68 3.97 3.20
CA LEU A 77 -6.26 5.29 2.99
C LEU A 77 -7.79 5.19 2.95
N LYS A 78 -8.48 6.13 3.58
CA LYS A 78 -9.94 6.24 3.59
C LYS A 78 -10.38 7.63 3.14
N ARG A 79 -11.52 7.71 2.47
CA ARG A 79 -12.24 8.98 2.22
C ARG A 79 -13.13 9.36 3.38
#